data_AF-A0A871RE05-F1
#
_entry.id   AF-A0A871RE05-F1
#
_cell.length_a   1.000
_cell.length_b   1.000
_cell.length_c   1.000
_cell.angle_alpha   90.00
_cell.angle_beta   90.00
_cell.angle_gamma   90.00
#
_symmetry.space_group_name_H-M   'P 1'
#
loop_
_entity.id
_entity.type
_entity.pdbx_description
1 polymer ?
#
loop_
_entity_poly.entity_id
_entity_poly.type
_entity_poly.pdbx_seq_one_letter_code
_entity_poly.pdbx_strand_id
1 'polypeptide(L)' 'MHLMYTLGPDGKRIYTLKKITESGEITKSAHPARFSPDDKYSRQRVILKRRYGLLPEKKTFSSLRGGLCKLYMYMYD' A
#
# COMPACT_ATOMS: atom_id res chain seq x y z
N MET A 1 -0.25 12.18 9.72
CA MET A 1 -1.13 11.05 10.08
C MET A 1 -0.54 10.34 11.28
N HIS A 2 -1.34 10.03 12.30
CA HIS A 2 -0.86 9.45 13.56
C HIS A 2 -1.10 7.94 13.69
N LEU A 3 -1.98 7.37 12.87
CA LEU A 3 -2.28 5.95 12.92
C LEU A 3 -1.17 5.16 12.23
N MET A 4 -0.56 4.25 12.98
CA MET A 4 0.51 3.38 12.55
C MET A 4 0.09 1.92 12.66
N TYR A 5 0.83 1.01 12.03
CA TYR A 5 0.61 -0.43 12.15
C TYR A 5 1.89 -1.27 12.04
N THR A 6 1.83 -2.50 12.57
CA THR A 6 2.75 -3.60 12.27
C THR A 6 1.97 -4.82 11.76
N LEU A 7 2.68 -5.80 11.19
CA LEU A 7 2.08 -7.05 10.74
C LEU A 7 2.23 -8.10 11.84
N GLY A 8 1.11 -8.60 12.34
CA GLY A 8 1.10 -9.73 13.27
C GLY A 8 1.45 -11.05 12.59
N PRO A 9 1.65 -12.13 13.37
CA PRO A 9 1.96 -13.47 12.84
C PRO A 9 0.86 -14.01 11.90
N ASP A 10 -0.38 -13.57 12.11
CA ASP A 10 -1.53 -13.95 11.28
C ASP A 10 -1.62 -13.16 9.95
N GLY A 11 -0.66 -12.26 9.68
CA GLY A 11 -0.70 -11.33 8.54
C GLY A 11 -1.72 -10.19 8.70
N LYS A 12 -2.40 -10.09 9.85
CA LYS A 12 -3.33 -8.99 10.16
C LYS A 12 -2.57 -7.77 10.68
N ARG A 13 -3.10 -6.58 10.38
CA ARG A 13 -2.54 -5.30 10.86
C ARG A 13 -2.88 -5.09 12.32
N ILE A 14 -1.87 -4.82 13.15
CA ILE A 14 -2.02 -4.39 14.54
C ILE A 14 -1.78 -2.89 14.58
N TYR A 15 -2.81 -2.13 14.95
CA TYR A 15 -2.76 -0.67 14.93
C TYR A 15 -2.19 -0.08 16.23
N THR A 16 -1.45 1.02 16.10
CA THR A 16 -0.85 1.73 17.23
C THR A 16 -0.62 3.20 16.87
N LEU A 17 -0.45 4.05 17.89
CA LEU A 17 -0.03 5.44 17.73
C LEU A 17 1.48 5.61 17.99
N LYS A 18 2.14 4.57 18.52
CA LYS A 18 3.58 4.59 18.80
C LYS A 18 4.36 4.39 17.49
N LYS A 19 5.52 5.04 17.38
CA LYS A 19 6.44 4.89 16.22
C LYS A 19 7.29 3.62 16.29
N ILE A 20 7.47 3.08 17.48
CA ILE A 20 8.25 1.88 17.78
C ILE A 20 7.40 1.02 18.70
N THR A 21 7.30 -0.28 18.40
CA THR A 21 6.61 -1.23 19.26
C THR A 21 7.47 -1.61 20.46
N GLU A 22 6.87 -2.26 21.46
CA GLU A 22 7.60 -2.74 22.65
C GLU A 22 8.66 -3.80 22.30
N SER A 23 8.47 -4.49 21.17
CA SER A 23 9.44 -5.43 20.60
C SER A 23 10.55 -4.74 19.77
N GLY A 24 10.53 -3.41 19.65
CA GLY A 24 11.52 -2.64 18.87
C GLY A 24 11.25 -2.56 17.36
N GLU A 25 10.11 -3.04 16.87
CA GLU A 25 9.76 -2.97 15.45
C GLU A 25 9.30 -1.55 15.07
N ILE A 26 9.79 -1.04 13.93
CA ILE A 26 9.41 0.26 13.40
C ILE A 26 8.04 0.17 12.76
N THR A 27 7.11 1.02 13.20
CA THR A 27 5.72 1.00 12.73
C THR A 27 5.58 1.75 11.40
N LYS A 28 4.67 1.27 10.53
CA LYS A 28 4.36 1.88 9.23
C LYS A 28 3.11 2.74 9.31
N SER A 29 3.01 3.79 8.48
CA SER A 29 1.78 4.59 8.38
C SER A 29 0.62 3.72 7.92
N ALA A 30 -0.49 3.75 8.64
CA ALA A 30 -1.72 3.05 8.25
C ALA A 30 -2.43 3.70 7.06
N HIS A 31 -1.98 4.87 6.64
CA HIS A 31 -2.58 5.62 5.55
C HIS A 31 -1.74 5.49 4.29
N PRO A 32 -2.38 5.25 3.13
CA PRO A 32 -1.70 5.21 1.84
C PRO A 32 -1.11 6.58 1.52
N ALA A 33 -0.05 6.65 0.71
CA ALA A 33 0.42 7.96 0.27
C ALA A 33 -0.57 8.58 -0.72
N ARG A 34 -0.63 9.91 -0.67
CA ARG A 34 -1.57 10.69 -1.46
C ARG A 34 -1.20 10.62 -2.94
N PHE A 35 -2.19 10.36 -3.79
CA PHE A 35 -2.03 10.52 -5.22
C PHE A 35 -1.80 12.00 -5.56
N SER A 36 -0.75 12.25 -6.35
CA SER A 36 -0.47 13.54 -6.96
C SER A 36 -0.36 13.35 -8.47
N PRO A 37 -1.10 14.12 -9.28
CA PRO A 37 -1.03 14.01 -10.73
C PRO A 37 0.36 14.40 -11.26
N ASP A 38 1.07 15.29 -10.56
CA ASP A 38 2.41 15.77 -10.94
C ASP A 38 3.56 14.87 -10.45
N ASP A 39 3.27 13.66 -9.98
CA ASP A 39 4.31 12.74 -9.50
C ASP A 39 5.16 12.17 -10.64
N LYS A 40 6.32 12.82 -10.84
CA LYS A 40 7.34 12.46 -11.84
C LYS A 40 7.83 11.02 -11.74
N TYR A 41 7.76 10.39 -10.57
CA TYR A 41 8.30 9.04 -10.32
C TYR A 41 7.25 7.93 -10.36
N SER A 42 6.00 8.26 -10.71
CA SER A 42 4.89 7.31 -10.81
C SER A 42 5.18 6.16 -11.78
N ARG A 43 5.74 6.47 -12.97
CA ARG A 43 6.10 5.47 -13.99
C ARG A 43 7.14 4.48 -13.49
N GLN A 44 8.19 4.99 -12.82
CA GLN A 44 9.32 4.21 -12.31
C GLN A 44 8.84 3.25 -11.21
N ARG A 45 7.93 3.69 -10.33
CA ARG A 45 7.32 2.82 -9.31
C ARG A 45 6.55 1.66 -9.93
N VAL A 46 5.74 1.91 -10.96
CA VAL A 46 4.97 0.85 -11.64
C VAL A 46 5.91 -0.17 -12.30
N ILE A 47 6.98 0.29 -12.96
CA ILE A 47 7.97 -0.60 -13.58
C ILE A 47 8.66 -1.45 -12.51
N LEU A 48 9.07 -0.86 -11.39
CA LEU A 48 9.72 -1.59 -10.30
C LEU A 48 8.80 -2.66 -9.71
N LYS A 49 7.53 -2.33 -9.41
CA LYS A 49 6.54 -3.30 -8.93
C LYS A 49 6.30 -4.42 -9.95
N ARG A 50 6.32 -4.12 -11.25
CA ARG A 50 6.21 -5.14 -12.31
C ARG A 50 7.38 -6.10 -12.33
N ARG A 51 8.61 -5.61 -12.21
CA ARG A 51 9.81 -6.46 -12.20
C ARG A 51 9.84 -7.46 -11.05
N TYR A 52 9.31 -7.07 -9.89
CA TYR A 52 9.24 -7.92 -8.70
C TYR A 52 7.92 -8.72 -8.58
N GLY A 53 7.04 -8.68 -9.59
CA GLY A 53 5.75 -9.39 -9.53
C GLY A 53 4.80 -8.90 -8.43
N LEU A 54 4.99 -7.66 -7.93
CA LEU A 54 4.20 -7.06 -6.84
C LEU A 54 2.91 -6.39 -7.33
N LEU A 55 2.68 -6.36 -8.64
CA LEU A 55 1.43 -5.87 -9.21
C LEU A 55 0.36 -6.95 -8.99
N PRO A 56 -0.80 -6.61 -8.40
CA PRO A 56 -1.90 -7.55 -8.35
C PRO A 56 -2.26 -7.93 -9.78
N GLU A 57 -2.30 -9.23 -10.07
CA GLU A 57 -2.77 -9.73 -11.35
C GLU A 57 -4.17 -9.18 -11.59
N LYS A 58 -4.42 -8.72 -12.83
CA LYS A 58 -5.76 -8.32 -13.23
C LYS A 58 -6.63 -9.59 -13.18
N LYS A 59 -7.32 -9.82 -12.06
CA LYS A 59 -8.54 -10.63 -12.10
C LYS A 59 -9.39 -9.99 -13.19
N THR A 60 -9.69 -10.72 -14.25
CA THR A 60 -10.59 -10.32 -15.33
C THR A 60 -11.95 -10.01 -14.71
N PHE A 61 -12.12 -8.78 -14.25
CA PHE A 61 -13.34 -8.30 -13.62
C PHE A 61 -14.26 -7.91 -14.77
N SER A 62 -15.05 -8.86 -15.24
CA SER A 62 -16.18 -8.59 -16.11
C SER A 62 -17.07 -7.54 -15.45
N SER A 63 -17.22 -6.41 -16.14
CA SER A 63 -18.33 -5.47 -16.02
C SER A 63 -18.69 -4.92 -14.64
N LEU A 64 -17.82 -4.15 -13.97
CA LEU A 64 -18.31 -3.11 -13.06
C LEU A 64 -17.43 -1.85 -13.17
N ARG A 65 -18.04 -0.74 -13.59
CA ARG A 65 -17.41 0.58 -13.72
C ARG A 65 -16.89 1.01 -12.34
N GLY A 66 -15.57 1.17 -12.21
CA GLY A 66 -14.92 1.60 -10.96
C GLY A 66 -13.44 1.22 -10.79
N GLY A 67 -12.79 0.67 -11.83
CA GLY A 67 -11.49 0.00 -11.73
C GLY A 67 -10.26 0.87 -11.45
N LEU A 68 -10.33 2.20 -11.63
CA LEU A 68 -9.16 3.07 -11.42
C LEU A 68 -8.83 3.22 -9.92
N CYS A 69 -9.83 3.35 -9.04
CA CYS A 69 -9.59 3.64 -7.62
C CYS A 69 -8.90 2.49 -6.87
N LYS A 70 -9.14 1.23 -7.28
CA LYS A 70 -8.60 0.05 -6.59
C LYS A 70 -7.11 -0.16 -6.85
N LEU A 71 -6.59 0.20 -8.04
CA LEU A 71 -5.15 0.09 -8.33
C LEU A 71 -4.32 1.07 -7.49
N TYR A 72 -4.87 2.24 -7.15
CA TYR A 72 -4.18 3.26 -6.35
C TYR A 72 -4.04 2.88 -4.88
N MET A 73 -5.00 2.15 -4.30
CA MET A 73 -4.86 1.62 -2.93
C MET A 73 -3.70 0.62 -2.80
N TYR A 74 -3.44 -0.20 -3.83
CA TYR A 74 -2.30 -1.13 -3.86
C TYR A 74 -0.97 -0.50 -4.31
N MET A 75 -0.99 0.77 -4.74
CA MET A 75 0.25 1.49 -5.03
C MET A 75 1.00 1.89 -3.75
N TYR A 76 0.33 1.87 -2.59
CA TYR A 76 0.87 2.33 -1.30
C TYR A 76 0.59 1.36 -0.16
N ASP A 77 1.07 0.13 -0.31
CA ASP A 77 1.67 -0.70 0.73
C ASP A 77 2.77 -1.55 0.05
#